data_AF-A0A945S553-F1
#
_entry.id   AF-A0A945S553-F1
#
_cell.length_a   1.000
_cell.length_b   1.000
_cell.length_c   1.000
_cell.angle_alpha   90.00
_cell.angle_beta   90.00
_cell.angle_gamma   90.00
#
_symmetry.space_group_name_H-M   'P 1'
#
loop_
_entity.id
_entity.type
_entity.pdbx_description
1 polymer ?
#
loop_
_entity_poly.entity_id
_entity_poly.type
_entity_poly.pdbx_seq_one_letter_code
_entity_poly.pdbx_strand_id
1 'polypeptide(L)'
;MPKRTSDGSLRPLPPDSRETERTRWSRCVLTCLDVGFGKVWRVREDLWKELLPNYCSDRQWHPGMTLRRSPVTSPYERVPMLHGTSSARGPVVVRGLTRHRGSDHETSFGRIVAPCNIPLAEWIRDAPDADLNGLTGRILDKKRIAVNWDKPRIDDGEEEQLMSWMKRRRLW
;
A
#
# COMPACT_ATOMS: atom_id res chain seq x y z
N MET A 1 37.81 8.48 21.59
CA MET A 1 38.31 9.87 21.41
C MET A 1 38.50 10.14 19.92
N PRO A 2 37.93 11.23 19.36
CA PRO A 2 38.07 11.54 17.94
C PRO A 2 39.51 11.98 17.60
N LYS A 3 40.05 11.48 16.48
CA LYS A 3 41.37 11.89 15.96
C LYS A 3 41.24 13.18 15.16
N ARG A 4 42.06 14.19 15.45
CA ARG A 4 42.15 15.44 14.68
C ARG A 4 42.81 15.19 13.31
N THR A 5 42.38 15.91 12.29
CA THR A 5 43.08 16.00 10.99
C THR A 5 44.34 16.85 11.12
N SER A 6 45.21 16.80 10.10
CA SER A 6 46.43 17.59 10.00
C SER A 6 46.21 19.12 9.99
N ASP A 7 44.98 19.57 9.72
CA ASP A 7 44.57 20.99 9.79
C ASP A 7 43.92 21.39 11.13
N GLY A 8 43.90 20.48 12.12
CA GLY A 8 43.33 20.75 13.44
C GLY A 8 41.80 20.66 13.54
N SER A 9 41.10 20.44 12.42
CA SER A 9 39.66 20.17 12.43
C SER A 9 39.34 18.79 13.02
N LEU A 10 38.15 18.67 13.63
CA LEU A 10 37.67 17.38 14.11
C LEU A 10 37.25 16.58 12.90
N ARG A 11 37.82 15.37 12.71
CA ARG A 11 37.29 14.43 11.72
C ARG A 11 35.82 14.19 12.07
N PRO A 12 34.89 14.33 11.10
CA PRO A 12 33.52 13.91 11.33
C PRO A 12 33.55 12.44 11.77
N LEU A 13 32.84 12.14 12.85
CA LEU A 13 32.70 10.76 13.30
C LEU A 13 32.13 9.97 12.11
N PRO A 14 32.67 8.76 11.82
CA PRO A 14 32.04 7.90 10.84
C PRO A 14 30.58 7.73 11.23
N PRO A 15 29.64 7.83 10.28
CA PRO A 15 28.22 7.67 10.59
C PRO A 15 28.04 6.32 11.28
N ASP A 16 27.18 6.28 12.30
CA ASP A 16 26.86 5.04 13.00
C ASP A 16 26.48 3.99 11.95
N SER A 17 27.14 2.83 11.98
CA SER A 17 26.94 1.79 10.97
C SER A 17 25.47 1.37 10.90
N ARG A 18 24.76 1.40 12.04
CA ARG A 18 23.33 1.12 12.14
C ARG A 18 22.46 2.21 11.49
N GLU A 19 22.82 3.48 11.66
CA GLU A 19 22.14 4.61 11.03
C GLU A 19 22.34 4.60 9.50
N THR A 20 23.54 4.17 9.07
CA THR A 20 23.89 4.00 7.66
C THR A 20 23.10 2.86 7.01
N GLU A 21 22.98 1.71 7.69
CA GLU A 21 22.21 0.56 7.22
C GLU A 21 20.71 0.85 7.13
N ARG A 22 20.13 1.47 8.18
CA ARG A 22 18.71 1.85 8.19
C ARG A 22 18.37 2.82 7.07
N THR A 23 19.25 3.78 6.80
CA THR A 23 19.09 4.75 5.71
C THR A 23 19.15 4.08 4.35
N ARG A 24 20.09 3.14 4.15
CA ARG A 24 20.21 2.35 2.92
C ARG A 24 18.97 1.49 2.67
N TRP A 25 18.52 0.75 3.67
CA TRP A 25 17.31 -0.08 3.55
C TRP A 25 16.06 0.75 3.26
N SER A 26 15.90 1.88 3.94
CA SER A 26 14.79 2.79 3.68
C SER A 26 14.80 3.28 2.24
N ARG A 27 15.97 3.65 1.70
CA ARG A 27 16.10 4.05 0.29
C ARG A 27 15.76 2.91 -0.66
N CYS A 28 16.29 1.70 -0.46
CA CYS A 28 15.98 0.55 -1.31
C CYS A 28 14.47 0.24 -1.32
N VAL A 29 13.83 0.27 -0.16
CA VAL A 29 12.38 0.04 -0.05
C VAL A 29 11.60 1.11 -0.82
N LEU A 30 11.95 2.39 -0.67
CA LEU A 30 11.29 3.48 -1.38
C LEU A 30 11.45 3.38 -2.90
N THR A 31 12.58 2.85 -3.39
CA THR A 31 12.81 2.65 -4.83
C THR A 31 12.04 1.46 -5.39
N CYS A 32 11.87 0.39 -4.62
CA CYS A 32 11.26 -0.86 -5.09
C CYS A 32 9.74 -0.93 -4.88
N LEU A 33 9.20 -0.18 -3.91
CA LEU A 33 7.79 -0.24 -3.56
C LEU A 33 6.94 0.70 -4.44
N ASP A 34 6.33 0.14 -5.49
CA ASP A 34 5.41 0.87 -6.36
C ASP A 34 3.98 0.91 -5.79
N VAL A 35 3.68 1.97 -5.01
CA VAL A 35 2.34 2.32 -4.52
C VAL A 35 1.66 3.42 -5.35
N GLY A 36 2.04 3.52 -6.63
CA GLY A 36 1.54 4.54 -7.54
C GLY A 36 0.03 4.48 -7.79
N PHE A 37 -0.47 5.48 -8.50
CA PHE A 37 -1.90 5.71 -8.74
C PHE A 37 -2.58 4.51 -9.39
N GLY A 38 -3.77 4.11 -8.95
CA GLY A 38 -4.54 3.03 -9.59
C GLY A 38 -3.97 1.63 -9.38
N LYS A 39 -2.96 1.44 -8.51
CA LYS A 39 -2.51 0.10 -8.10
C LYS A 39 -3.56 -0.57 -7.26
N VAL A 40 -3.78 -1.85 -7.52
CA VAL A 40 -4.74 -2.68 -6.80
C VAL A 40 -4.01 -3.68 -5.92
N TRP A 41 -4.46 -3.76 -4.68
CA TRP A 41 -3.88 -4.55 -3.61
C TRP A 41 -4.93 -5.48 -3.02
N ARG A 42 -4.48 -6.61 -2.47
CA ARG A 42 -5.25 -7.42 -1.55
C ARG A 42 -4.89 -6.98 -0.13
N VAL A 43 -5.89 -6.54 0.62
CA VAL A 43 -5.68 -5.99 1.96
C VAL A 43 -6.42 -6.85 2.98
N ARG A 44 -5.72 -7.25 4.04
CA ARG A 44 -6.30 -8.08 5.10
C ARG A 44 -7.41 -7.34 5.83
N GLU A 45 -8.34 -8.15 6.34
CA GLU A 45 -9.58 -7.65 6.92
C GLU A 45 -9.36 -6.93 8.26
N ASP A 46 -8.38 -7.36 9.06
CA ASP A 46 -7.99 -6.70 10.30
C ASP A 46 -7.53 -5.25 10.06
N LEU A 47 -6.73 -5.01 9.00
CA LEU A 47 -6.30 -3.66 8.64
C LEU A 47 -7.48 -2.78 8.21
N TRP A 48 -8.46 -3.34 7.50
CA TRP A 48 -9.66 -2.58 7.17
C TRP A 48 -10.51 -2.25 8.40
N LYS A 49 -10.69 -3.20 9.31
CA LYS A 49 -11.45 -2.99 10.56
C LYS A 49 -10.80 -1.94 11.46
N GLU A 50 -9.48 -1.85 11.47
CA GLU A 50 -8.74 -0.80 12.18
C GLU A 50 -8.95 0.60 11.56
N LEU A 51 -9.00 0.68 10.23
CA LEU A 51 -9.01 1.95 9.51
C LEU A 51 -10.41 2.50 9.18
N LEU A 52 -11.42 1.64 9.18
CA LEU A 52 -12.79 1.97 8.77
C LEU A 52 -13.76 1.83 9.95
N PRO A 53 -14.25 2.94 10.52
CA PRO A 53 -15.28 2.88 11.55
C PRO A 53 -16.52 2.12 11.08
N ASN A 54 -17.03 1.22 11.91
CA ASN A 54 -18.23 0.41 11.66
C ASN A 54 -18.11 -0.58 10.48
N TYR A 55 -16.92 -0.79 9.93
CA TYR A 55 -16.72 -1.80 8.92
C TYR A 55 -16.73 -3.20 9.55
N CYS A 56 -17.73 -3.99 9.18
CA CYS A 56 -17.90 -5.37 9.65
C CYS A 56 -18.07 -6.29 8.43
N SER A 57 -17.09 -7.14 8.21
CA SER A 57 -17.18 -8.20 7.23
C SER A 57 -16.36 -9.41 7.69
N ASP A 58 -16.85 -10.59 7.32
CA ASP A 58 -16.19 -11.88 7.57
C ASP A 58 -15.36 -12.34 6.36
N ARG A 59 -15.53 -11.68 5.21
CA ARG A 59 -14.75 -11.96 4.02
C ARG A 59 -13.33 -11.44 4.20
N GLN A 60 -12.36 -12.23 3.76
CA GLN A 60 -10.95 -11.85 3.81
C GLN A 60 -10.47 -11.21 2.51
N TRP A 61 -9.39 -10.46 2.58
CA TRP A 61 -8.64 -9.94 1.44
C TRP A 61 -9.42 -8.99 0.54
N HIS A 62 -10.12 -8.02 1.14
CA HIS A 62 -10.81 -7.00 0.37
C HIS A 62 -9.82 -6.19 -0.47
N PRO A 63 -10.18 -5.91 -1.73
CA PRO A 63 -9.31 -5.16 -2.60
C PRO A 63 -9.18 -3.71 -2.12
N GLY A 64 -7.98 -3.16 -2.27
CA GLY A 64 -7.67 -1.76 -2.00
C GLY A 64 -7.04 -1.10 -3.22
N MET A 65 -7.36 0.17 -3.49
CA MET A 65 -6.83 0.89 -4.66
C MET A 65 -6.17 2.22 -4.26
N THR A 66 -4.92 2.41 -4.62
CA THR A 66 -4.14 3.60 -4.24
C THR A 66 -4.50 4.82 -5.08
N LEU A 67 -4.52 6.00 -4.44
CA LEU A 67 -4.81 7.29 -5.07
C LEU A 67 -3.57 8.17 -5.26
N ARG A 68 -2.39 7.64 -4.94
CA ARG A 68 -1.16 8.43 -4.87
C ARG A 68 -0.52 8.61 -6.24
N ARG A 69 -0.33 9.85 -6.69
CA ARG A 69 0.36 10.15 -7.97
C ARG A 69 1.86 10.41 -7.84
N SER A 70 2.29 10.95 -6.71
CA SER A 70 3.71 11.24 -6.47
C SER A 70 4.45 10.02 -5.89
N PRO A 71 5.74 9.83 -6.22
CA PRO A 71 6.56 8.80 -5.57
C PRO A 71 6.58 8.93 -4.05
N VAL A 72 6.82 7.84 -3.34
CA VAL A 72 7.10 7.87 -1.90
C VAL A 72 8.50 8.41 -1.66
N THR A 73 8.64 9.34 -0.73
CA THR A 73 9.89 10.00 -0.38
C THR A 73 10.34 9.68 1.04
N SER A 74 9.43 9.20 1.88
CA SER A 74 9.69 8.82 3.27
C SER A 74 8.95 7.54 3.69
N PRO A 75 9.57 6.68 4.52
CA PRO A 75 8.95 5.45 5.02
C PRO A 75 7.81 5.71 6.02
N TYR A 76 7.67 6.94 6.50
CA TYR A 76 6.62 7.34 7.45
C TYR A 76 5.38 7.91 6.76
N GLU A 77 5.39 7.98 5.44
CA GLU A 77 4.25 8.51 4.69
C GLU A 77 3.03 7.61 4.78
N ARG A 78 1.88 8.20 4.52
CA ARG A 78 0.62 7.49 4.39
C ARG A 78 0.19 7.46 2.93
N VAL A 79 -0.37 6.34 2.51
CA VAL A 79 -0.85 6.10 1.16
C VAL A 79 -2.39 6.17 1.20
N PRO A 80 -3.01 7.16 0.53
CA PRO A 80 -4.46 7.20 0.43
C PRO A 80 -4.95 6.06 -0.44
N MET A 81 -5.90 5.28 0.08
CA MET A 81 -6.42 4.09 -0.56
C MET A 81 -7.95 4.02 -0.48
N LEU A 82 -8.59 3.61 -1.56
CA LEU A 82 -10.00 3.26 -1.58
C LEU A 82 -10.20 1.79 -1.21
N HIS A 83 -11.16 1.54 -0.33
CA HIS A 83 -11.69 0.20 -0.08
C HIS A 83 -12.58 -0.24 -1.25
N GLY A 84 -12.41 -1.49 -1.67
CA GLY A 84 -13.20 -2.12 -2.72
C GLY A 84 -14.28 -3.04 -2.18
N THR A 85 -15.48 -2.94 -2.75
CA THR A 85 -16.65 -3.74 -2.39
C THR A 85 -17.11 -4.57 -3.59
N SER A 86 -17.63 -5.78 -3.35
CA SER A 86 -18.22 -6.62 -4.41
C SER A 86 -19.61 -6.10 -4.78
N SER A 87 -19.64 -5.00 -5.52
CA SER A 87 -20.86 -4.33 -5.97
C SER A 87 -20.59 -3.71 -7.33
N ALA A 88 -21.53 -3.89 -8.25
CA ALA A 88 -21.59 -3.19 -9.54
C ALA A 88 -21.88 -1.69 -9.37
N ARG A 89 -22.36 -1.28 -8.19
CA ARG A 89 -22.80 0.08 -7.90
C ARG A 89 -21.72 0.82 -7.11
N GLY A 90 -20.95 1.65 -7.81
CA GLY A 90 -20.03 2.60 -7.23
C GLY A 90 -19.44 3.53 -8.28
N PRO A 91 -18.70 4.57 -7.84
CA PRO A 91 -18.19 5.60 -8.74
C PRO A 91 -17.02 5.15 -9.61
N VAL A 92 -16.32 4.09 -9.20
CA VAL A 92 -15.23 3.47 -9.97
C VAL A 92 -15.47 1.97 -9.93
N VAL A 93 -15.78 1.38 -11.08
CA VAL A 93 -16.06 -0.05 -11.21
C VAL A 93 -14.93 -0.71 -11.96
N VAL A 94 -14.33 -1.72 -11.33
CA VAL A 94 -13.16 -2.44 -11.83
C VAL A 94 -13.51 -3.91 -12.01
N ARG A 95 -13.08 -4.48 -13.14
CA ARG A 95 -13.33 -5.89 -13.49
C ARG A 95 -12.05 -6.73 -13.44
N GLY A 96 -12.21 -8.04 -13.27
CA GLY A 96 -11.08 -8.98 -13.34
C GLY A 96 -10.15 -8.98 -12.11
N LEU A 97 -10.58 -8.45 -10.97
CA LEU A 97 -9.76 -8.45 -9.74
C LEU A 97 -9.58 -9.82 -9.09
N THR A 98 -10.31 -10.83 -9.55
CA THR A 98 -10.36 -12.14 -8.90
C THR A 98 -10.58 -13.23 -9.95
N ARG A 99 -9.52 -13.96 -10.31
CA ARG A 99 -9.56 -14.93 -11.41
C ARG A 99 -10.66 -16.00 -11.29
N HIS A 100 -10.90 -16.50 -10.07
CA HIS A 100 -11.89 -17.56 -9.84
C HIS A 100 -13.36 -17.08 -9.97
N ARG A 101 -13.60 -15.77 -10.03
CA ARG A 101 -14.94 -15.20 -10.25
C ARG A 101 -15.21 -14.82 -11.71
N GLY A 102 -14.22 -14.99 -12.59
CA GLY A 102 -14.30 -14.60 -13.99
C GLY A 102 -13.83 -13.16 -14.24
N SER A 103 -13.55 -12.85 -15.51
CA SER A 103 -13.13 -11.52 -15.97
C SER A 103 -14.16 -10.45 -15.69
N ASP A 104 -15.45 -10.81 -15.71
CA ASP A 104 -16.55 -9.85 -15.65
C ASP A 104 -16.98 -9.52 -14.21
N HIS A 105 -16.34 -10.14 -13.20
CA HIS A 105 -16.67 -9.87 -11.81
C HIS A 105 -16.29 -8.44 -11.41
N GLU A 106 -17.30 -7.64 -11.10
CA GLU A 106 -17.17 -6.23 -10.77
C GLU A 106 -16.84 -6.00 -9.29
N THR A 107 -15.92 -5.07 -9.07
CA THR A 107 -15.60 -4.51 -7.76
C THR A 107 -15.72 -3.00 -7.86
N SER A 108 -16.46 -2.39 -6.94
CA SER A 108 -16.56 -0.93 -6.87
C SER A 108 -15.67 -0.35 -5.79
N PHE A 109 -15.03 0.77 -6.10
CA PHE A 109 -14.24 1.59 -5.18
C PHE A 109 -14.87 2.96 -4.96
N GLY A 110 -14.53 3.63 -3.86
CA GLY A 110 -14.94 5.01 -3.60
C GLY A 110 -16.38 5.17 -3.11
N ARG A 111 -17.04 4.08 -2.72
CA ARG A 111 -18.33 4.09 -2.02
C ARG A 111 -18.17 4.55 -0.57
N ILE A 112 -17.06 4.21 0.07
CA ILE A 112 -16.68 4.76 1.37
C ILE A 112 -16.23 6.21 1.15
N VAL A 113 -16.85 7.14 1.88
CA VAL A 113 -16.86 8.59 1.59
C VAL A 113 -15.46 9.22 1.56
N ALA A 114 -14.50 8.70 2.32
CA ALA A 114 -13.13 9.21 2.38
C ALA A 114 -12.11 8.08 2.13
N PRO A 115 -10.99 8.35 1.42
CA PRO A 115 -9.87 7.41 1.33
C PRO A 115 -9.31 7.09 2.71
N CYS A 116 -8.92 5.83 2.90
CA CYS A 116 -8.18 5.39 4.08
C CYS A 116 -6.70 5.73 3.91
N ASN A 117 -6.10 6.40 4.89
CA ASN A 117 -4.68 6.71 4.88
C ASN A 117 -3.89 5.59 5.55
N ILE A 118 -3.36 4.67 4.74
CA ILE A 118 -2.62 3.50 5.21
C ILE A 118 -1.14 3.87 5.41
N PRO A 119 -0.51 3.61 6.58
CA PRO A 119 0.93 3.80 6.75
C PRO A 119 1.73 2.95 5.75
N LEU A 120 2.76 3.53 5.11
CA LEU A 120 3.60 2.80 4.13
C LEU A 120 4.24 1.54 4.73
N ALA A 121 4.52 1.57 6.04
CA ALA A 121 5.05 0.44 6.80
C ALA A 121 4.22 -0.85 6.67
N GLU A 122 2.91 -0.76 6.41
CA GLU A 122 2.02 -1.93 6.26
C GLU A 122 2.33 -2.79 5.01
N TRP A 123 3.02 -2.23 4.01
CA TRP A 123 3.52 -3.00 2.85
C TRP A 123 4.77 -3.82 3.16
N ILE A 124 5.52 -3.41 4.18
CA ILE A 124 6.85 -3.96 4.47
C ILE A 124 6.76 -4.93 5.64
N ARG A 125 5.99 -4.57 6.67
CA ARG A 125 5.84 -5.36 7.89
C ARG A 125 5.13 -6.68 7.61
N ASP A 126 5.52 -7.68 8.39
CA ASP A 126 4.75 -8.91 8.47
C ASP A 126 3.44 -8.66 9.22
N ALA A 127 2.45 -9.50 8.96
CA ALA A 127 1.21 -9.45 9.71
C ALA A 127 1.46 -9.84 11.18
N PRO A 128 0.66 -9.32 12.13
CA PRO A 128 0.90 -9.53 13.57
C PRO A 128 0.88 -11.01 13.99
N ASP A 129 0.16 -11.84 13.24
CA ASP A 129 -0.04 -13.28 13.42
C ASP A 129 0.75 -14.13 12.41
N ALA A 130 1.69 -13.53 11.67
CA ALA A 130 2.48 -14.27 10.70
C ALA A 130 3.37 -15.32 11.41
N ASP A 131 3.27 -16.58 11.01
CA ASP A 131 4.21 -17.62 11.42
C ASP A 131 5.56 -17.40 10.72
N LEU A 132 6.51 -16.82 11.46
CA LEU A 132 7.85 -16.53 10.98
C LEU A 132 8.77 -17.76 10.99
N ASN A 133 8.38 -18.82 11.69
CA ASN A 133 9.16 -20.07 11.77
C ASN A 133 8.82 -21.01 10.60
N GLY A 134 7.68 -20.80 9.95
CA GLY A 134 7.31 -21.43 8.69
C GLY A 134 8.07 -20.85 7.49
N LEU A 135 9.13 -21.54 7.03
CA LEU A 135 9.79 -21.24 5.74
C LEU A 135 8.85 -21.44 4.53
N THR A 136 7.71 -22.11 4.74
CA THR A 136 6.68 -22.41 3.74
C THR A 136 5.39 -21.68 4.10
N GLY A 137 4.94 -20.74 3.26
CA GLY A 137 3.67 -20.03 3.48
C GLY A 137 3.34 -19.15 2.28
N ARG A 138 2.05 -18.91 2.01
CA ARG A 138 1.65 -17.99 0.94
C ARG A 138 2.00 -16.57 1.41
N ILE A 139 2.41 -15.70 0.49
CA ILE A 139 2.72 -14.29 0.85
C ILE A 139 1.54 -13.60 1.56
N LEU A 140 0.32 -14.04 1.27
CA LEU A 140 -0.90 -13.62 1.93
C LEU A 140 -0.88 -13.95 3.44
N ASP A 141 -0.35 -15.10 3.83
CA ASP A 141 -0.30 -15.51 5.23
C ASP A 141 0.71 -14.67 6.03
N LYS A 142 1.66 -14.00 5.34
CA LYS A 142 2.76 -13.24 5.95
C LYS A 142 2.54 -11.73 5.97
N LYS A 143 1.70 -11.17 5.10
CA LYS A 143 1.57 -9.72 4.92
C LYS A 143 0.15 -9.22 5.17
N ARG A 144 -0.02 -7.97 5.58
CA ARG A 144 -1.34 -7.31 5.64
C ARG A 144 -1.78 -6.73 4.31
N ILE A 145 -0.80 -6.40 3.46
CA ILE A 145 -1.03 -5.88 2.12
C ILE A 145 -0.19 -6.70 1.16
N ALA A 146 -0.85 -7.22 0.11
CA ALA A 146 -0.20 -8.00 -0.93
C ALA A 146 -0.62 -7.50 -2.31
N VAL A 147 0.26 -7.70 -3.29
CA VAL A 147 -0.05 -7.39 -4.69
C VAL A 147 -1.27 -8.20 -5.14
N ASN A 148 -2.20 -7.55 -5.86
CA ASN A 148 -3.24 -8.30 -6.55
C ASN A 148 -2.72 -8.82 -7.89
N TRP A 149 -2.20 -10.04 -7.91
CA TRP A 149 -1.59 -10.65 -9.10
C TRP A 149 -2.56 -10.81 -10.28
N ASP A 150 -3.86 -10.93 -10.02
CA ASP A 150 -4.87 -11.09 -11.09
C ASP A 150 -5.02 -9.80 -11.91
N LYS A 151 -5.00 -8.65 -11.23
CA LYS A 151 -5.03 -7.31 -11.84
C LYS A 151 -4.28 -6.34 -10.94
N PRO A 152 -2.97 -6.13 -11.15
CA PRO A 152 -2.14 -5.31 -10.25
C PRO A 152 -2.39 -3.81 -10.40
N ARG A 153 -3.05 -3.40 -11.48
CA ARG A 153 -3.36 -2.00 -11.82
C ARG A 153 -4.67 -1.96 -12.61
N ILE A 154 -5.42 -0.90 -12.43
CA ILE A 154 -6.58 -0.57 -13.26
C ILE A 154 -6.17 -0.28 -14.72
N ASP A 155 -7.11 -0.45 -15.65
CA ASP A 155 -6.90 -0.03 -17.06
C ASP A 155 -7.28 1.45 -17.28
N ASP A 156 -7.06 1.94 -18.50
CA ASP A 156 -7.26 3.36 -18.83
C ASP A 156 -8.71 3.82 -18.62
N GLY A 157 -9.69 2.98 -18.96
CA GLY A 157 -11.11 3.31 -18.79
C GLY A 157 -11.53 3.34 -17.32
N GLU A 158 -10.97 2.47 -16.50
CA GLU A 158 -11.12 2.49 -15.04
C GLU A 158 -10.38 3.68 -14.40
N GLU A 159 -9.23 4.07 -14.96
CA GLU A 159 -8.47 5.25 -14.52
C GLU A 159 -9.26 6.54 -14.78
N GLU A 160 -9.90 6.67 -15.94
CA GLU A 160 -10.78 7.80 -16.26
C GLU A 160 -11.94 7.92 -15.26
N GLN A 161 -12.57 6.80 -14.88
CA GLN A 161 -13.60 6.76 -13.84
C GLN A 161 -13.04 7.27 -12.50
N LEU A 162 -11.85 6.79 -12.12
CA LEU A 162 -11.19 7.19 -10.88
C LEU A 162 -10.88 8.68 -10.85
N MET A 163 -10.30 9.22 -11.92
CA MET A 163 -9.99 10.64 -12.05
C MET A 163 -11.26 11.50 -12.02
N SER A 164 -12.32 11.06 -12.70
CA SER A 164 -13.63 11.72 -12.69
C SER A 164 -14.21 11.78 -11.27
N TRP A 165 -14.11 10.69 -10.51
CA TRP A 165 -14.53 10.65 -9.11
C TRP A 165 -13.68 11.57 -8.22
N MET A 166 -12.35 11.57 -8.36
CA MET A 166 -11.46 12.42 -7.57
C MET A 166 -11.74 13.91 -7.78
N LYS A 167 -11.94 14.34 -9.04
CA LYS A 167 -12.32 15.71 -9.40
C LYS A 167 -13.62 16.13 -8.72
N ARG A 168 -14.66 15.28 -8.79
CA ARG A 168 -15.95 15.55 -8.11
C ARG A 168 -15.82 15.70 -6.60
N ARG A 169 -14.83 15.03 -6.00
CA ARG A 169 -14.56 15.06 -4.55
C ARG A 169 -13.56 16.14 -4.12
N ARG A 170 -13.02 16.94 -5.06
CA ARG A 170 -11.96 17.93 -4.81
C ARG A 170 -10.73 17.31 -4.12
N LEU A 171 -10.44 16.06 -4.46
CA LEU A 171 -9.19 15.39 -4.09
C LEU A 171 -8.08 15.64 -5.13
N TRP A 172 -8.44 16.38 -6.19
CA TRP A 172 -7.63 16.83 -7.30
C TRP A 172 -8.21 18.14 -7.85
#